data_AF-A0A914YMJ9-F1
#
_entry.id   AF-A0A914YMJ9-F1
#
_cell.length_a   1.000
_cell.length_b   1.000
_cell.length_c   1.000
_cell.angle_alpha   90.00
_cell.angle_beta   90.00
_cell.angle_gamma   90.00
#
_symmetry.space_group_name_H-M   'P 1'
#
loop_
_entity.id
_entity.type
_entity.pdbx_description
1 polymer ?
#
loop_
_entity_poly.entity_id
_entity_poly.type
_entity_poly.pdbx_seq_one_letter_code
_entity_poly.pdbx_strand_id
1 'polypeptide(L)'
;MLLFKRKDKKLTKQNSRSDSVDRNSGNQSKPILSVPLKTAVTNSKCYDGIPVPALVRNCIDYVEENGLDVEGIYRVSAFISRLDELERQANSGGIITFADPHDAAGLLKRFLRQLPDHILQFSPFVPSKFENVAESIHIF
;
A
#
# COMPACT_ATOMS: atom_id res chain seq x y z
N MET A 1 -42.07 41.35 37.99
CA MET A 1 -40.58 41.39 38.05
C MET A 1 -40.14 41.08 39.48
N LEU A 2 -39.73 39.84 39.73
CA LEU A 2 -39.17 39.26 40.97
C LEU A 2 -38.36 38.04 40.48
N LEU A 3 -37.21 37.60 40.96
CA LEU A 3 -36.25 38.03 41.97
C LEU A 3 -34.98 37.16 41.73
N PHE A 4 -33.78 37.70 41.91
CA PHE A 4 -32.52 36.95 41.90
C PHE A 4 -32.49 35.85 42.98
N LYS A 5 -31.93 34.67 42.68
CA LYS A 5 -31.25 33.86 43.70
C LYS A 5 -30.12 32.99 43.12
N ARG A 6 -28.89 33.38 43.47
CA ARG A 6 -27.63 32.64 43.36
C ARG A 6 -27.72 31.32 44.12
N LYS A 7 -26.95 30.32 43.67
CA LYS A 7 -26.66 29.11 44.45
C LYS A 7 -25.16 28.80 44.33
N ASP A 8 -24.42 29.12 45.38
CA ASP A 8 -23.09 28.59 45.66
C ASP A 8 -23.21 27.17 46.23
N LYS A 9 -22.27 26.27 45.89
CA LYS A 9 -21.84 25.21 46.80
C LYS A 9 -20.43 24.70 46.48
N LYS A 10 -19.69 24.54 47.58
CA LYS A 10 -18.24 24.40 47.77
C LYS A 10 -17.70 22.98 47.51
N LEU A 11 -16.41 22.97 47.14
CA LEU A 11 -15.29 22.05 47.45
C LEU A 11 -15.48 20.53 47.26
N THR A 12 -14.57 19.94 46.49
CA THR A 12 -13.66 18.89 47.00
C THR A 12 -12.36 18.89 46.18
N LYS A 13 -11.25 19.08 46.89
CA LYS A 13 -9.87 18.98 46.40
C LYS A 13 -9.47 17.51 46.52
N GLN A 14 -9.24 16.83 45.40
CA GLN A 14 -8.47 15.57 45.40
C GLN A 14 -7.25 15.74 44.51
N ASN A 15 -6.11 15.81 45.19
CA ASN A 15 -4.77 15.65 44.66
C ASN A 15 -4.54 14.14 44.51
N SER A 16 -4.51 13.64 43.29
CA SER A 16 -4.01 12.31 42.98
C SER A 16 -3.17 12.41 41.73
N ARG A 17 -1.87 12.16 41.91
CA ARG A 17 -0.88 11.92 40.86
C ARG A 17 -1.50 11.03 39.78
N SER A 18 -1.71 11.60 38.60
CA SER A 18 -1.98 10.81 37.40
C SER A 18 -0.69 10.76 36.61
N ASP A 19 -0.03 9.60 36.67
CA ASP A 19 1.02 9.21 35.74
C ASP A 19 0.61 9.58 34.31
N SER A 20 1.51 10.24 33.62
CA SER A 20 1.42 10.53 32.20
C SER A 20 1.43 9.21 31.43
N VAL A 21 0.23 8.65 31.21
CA VAL A 21 0.05 7.58 30.22
C VAL A 21 0.10 8.25 28.86
N ASP A 22 1.26 8.13 28.21
CA ASP A 22 1.51 8.48 26.82
C ASP A 22 0.43 7.85 25.92
N ARG A 23 -0.59 8.65 25.58
CA ARG A 23 -1.60 8.30 24.58
C ARG A 23 -1.09 8.64 23.18
N ASN A 24 0.02 8.02 22.78
CA ASN A 24 0.47 8.03 21.39
C ASN A 24 0.51 6.61 20.83
N SER A 25 -0.65 5.96 20.72
CA SER A 25 -0.83 4.93 19.69
C SER A 25 -1.17 5.65 18.39
N GLY A 26 -0.17 6.31 17.81
CA GLY A 26 -0.25 6.77 16.43
C GLY A 26 -0.57 5.57 15.55
N ASN A 27 -1.58 5.70 14.68
CA ASN A 27 -1.88 4.71 13.64
C ASN A 27 -0.56 4.30 12.96
N GLN A 28 -0.08 3.10 13.24
CA GLN A 28 1.16 2.58 12.67
C GLN A 28 0.86 2.20 11.22
N SER A 29 0.82 3.19 10.31
CA SER A 29 0.75 2.95 8.88
C SER A 29 1.98 2.12 8.48
N LYS A 30 1.75 0.95 7.93
CA LYS A 30 2.79 0.05 7.44
C LYS A 30 2.88 0.22 5.92
N PRO A 31 3.74 1.11 5.41
CA PRO A 31 3.82 1.36 3.98
C PRO A 31 4.15 0.07 3.21
N ILE A 32 3.52 -0.10 2.06
CA ILE A 32 3.69 -1.26 1.17
C ILE A 32 4.46 -0.85 -0.07
N LEU A 33 4.17 0.32 -0.63
CA LEU A 33 4.89 0.90 -1.76
C LEU A 33 6.13 1.67 -1.29
N SER A 34 7.10 1.84 -2.20
CA SER A 34 8.35 2.58 -1.96
C SER A 34 9.21 2.03 -0.80
N VAL A 35 9.01 0.77 -0.41
CA VAL A 35 9.82 0.05 0.57
C VAL A 35 10.44 -1.19 -0.06
N PRO A 36 11.54 -1.74 0.51
CA PRO A 36 12.13 -2.98 0.00
C PRO A 36 11.10 -4.11 -0.08
N LEU A 37 11.21 -4.97 -1.09
CA LEU A 37 10.24 -6.06 -1.33
C LEU A 37 10.03 -6.94 -0.09
N LYS A 38 11.10 -7.24 0.65
CA LYS A 38 11.04 -8.01 1.91
C LYS A 38 10.15 -7.33 2.97
N THR A 39 10.20 -6.00 3.05
CA THR A 39 9.36 -5.20 3.94
C THR A 39 7.92 -5.19 3.45
N ALA A 40 7.69 -5.03 2.14
CA ALA A 40 6.35 -5.06 1.55
C ALA A 40 5.63 -6.40 1.82
N VAL A 41 6.33 -7.53 1.68
CA VAL A 41 5.79 -8.87 2.00
C VAL A 41 5.39 -8.97 3.48
N THR A 42 6.18 -8.39 4.38
CA THR A 42 5.90 -8.42 5.82
C THR A 42 4.70 -7.55 6.18
N ASN A 43 4.56 -6.40 5.51
CA ASN A 43 3.51 -5.42 5.76
C ASN A 43 2.18 -5.78 5.11
N SER A 44 2.20 -6.59 4.05
CA SER A 44 1.03 -7.01 3.27
C SER A 44 1.07 -8.52 3.04
N LYS A 45 0.77 -9.32 4.06
CA LYS A 45 0.90 -10.78 3.97
C LYS A 45 -0.30 -11.40 3.27
N CYS A 46 -0.01 -12.37 2.40
CA CYS A 46 -1.01 -13.34 1.95
C CYS A 46 -1.16 -14.45 3.00
N TYR A 47 -2.37 -15.01 3.13
CA TYR A 47 -2.66 -16.08 4.09
C TYR A 47 -2.33 -17.48 3.54
N ASP A 48 -1.95 -17.59 2.27
CA ASP A 48 -1.57 -18.83 1.60
C ASP A 48 -0.10 -19.25 1.82
N GLY A 49 0.65 -18.47 2.61
CA GLY A 49 2.05 -18.75 2.95
C GLY A 49 3.05 -18.41 1.86
N ILE A 50 2.62 -17.89 0.72
CA ILE A 50 3.52 -17.49 -0.37
C ILE A 50 4.07 -16.08 -0.07
N PRO A 51 5.39 -15.85 -0.20
CA PRO A 51 6.04 -14.59 0.16
C PRO A 51 5.86 -13.52 -0.93
N VAL A 52 4.61 -13.21 -1.26
CA VAL A 52 4.20 -12.16 -2.19
C VAL A 52 3.31 -11.17 -1.45
N PRO A 53 3.45 -9.84 -1.65
CA PRO A 53 2.56 -8.88 -1.02
C PRO A 53 1.11 -9.08 -1.47
N ALA A 54 0.14 -9.02 -0.57
CA ALA A 54 -1.29 -9.17 -0.92
C ALA A 54 -1.74 -8.11 -1.94
N LEU A 55 -1.15 -6.91 -1.89
CA LEU A 55 -1.31 -5.89 -2.94
C LEU A 55 -1.09 -6.45 -4.35
N VAL A 56 -0.03 -7.23 -4.56
CA VAL A 56 0.34 -7.78 -5.87
C VAL A 56 -0.71 -8.80 -6.31
N ARG A 57 -1.16 -9.67 -5.41
CA ARG A 57 -2.23 -10.63 -5.70
C ARG A 57 -3.52 -9.94 -6.09
N ASN A 58 -3.99 -9.02 -5.26
CA ASN A 58 -5.24 -8.28 -5.51
C ASN A 58 -5.24 -7.60 -6.87
N CYS A 59 -4.11 -7.02 -7.30
CA CYS A 59 -3.99 -6.43 -8.63
C CYS A 59 -4.07 -7.48 -9.75
N ILE A 60 -3.38 -8.62 -9.61
CA ILE A 60 -3.36 -9.69 -10.60
C ILE A 60 -4.74 -10.33 -10.71
N ASP A 61 -5.31 -10.75 -9.58
CA ASP A 61 -6.62 -11.41 -9.50
C ASP A 61 -7.69 -10.53 -10.16
N TYR A 62 -7.71 -9.22 -9.87
CA TYR A 62 -8.66 -8.30 -10.48
C TYR A 62 -8.49 -8.19 -12.00
N VAL A 63 -7.26 -8.17 -12.50
CA VAL A 63 -6.98 -8.13 -13.95
C VAL A 63 -7.36 -9.45 -14.62
N GLU A 64 -7.11 -10.60 -13.98
CA GLU A 64 -7.51 -11.90 -14.51
C GLU A 64 -9.03 -12.05 -14.57
N GLU A 65 -9.74 -11.53 -13.57
CA GLU A 65 -11.20 -11.60 -13.51
C GLU A 65 -11.90 -10.60 -14.44
N ASN A 66 -11.34 -9.39 -14.61
CA ASN A 66 -12.06 -8.27 -15.23
C ASN A 66 -11.33 -7.62 -16.42
N GLY A 67 -10.05 -7.92 -16.63
CA GLY A 67 -9.15 -7.15 -17.50
C GLY A 67 -8.66 -7.88 -18.75
N LEU A 68 -8.90 -9.18 -18.89
CA LEU A 68 -8.33 -9.98 -19.99
C LEU A 68 -8.87 -9.58 -21.37
N ASP A 69 -10.15 -9.16 -21.43
CA ASP A 69 -10.78 -8.68 -22.66
C ASP A 69 -10.70 -7.15 -22.84
N VAL A 70 -10.04 -6.44 -21.90
CA VAL A 70 -9.90 -4.98 -21.95
C VAL A 70 -8.77 -4.58 -22.88
N GLU A 71 -9.07 -3.69 -23.83
CA GLU A 71 -8.10 -3.23 -24.81
C GLU A 71 -6.89 -2.58 -24.14
N GLY A 72 -5.71 -3.09 -24.47
CA GLY A 72 -4.46 -2.49 -24.02
C GLY A 72 -4.25 -2.57 -22.50
N ILE A 73 -4.79 -3.60 -21.84
CA ILE A 73 -4.41 -3.94 -20.46
C ILE A 73 -2.88 -3.96 -20.33
N TYR A 74 -2.35 -3.41 -19.23
CA TYR A 74 -0.93 -3.10 -19.00
C TYR A 74 -0.26 -2.08 -19.93
N ARG A 75 -0.77 -1.84 -21.16
CA ARG A 75 -0.25 -0.83 -22.10
C ARG A 75 -0.81 0.57 -21.81
N VAL A 76 -2.12 0.69 -21.68
CA VAL A 76 -2.83 1.95 -21.38
C VAL A 76 -2.61 2.32 -19.91
N SER A 77 -2.49 3.62 -19.64
CA SER A 77 -2.27 4.17 -18.30
C SER A 77 -3.58 4.55 -17.64
N ALA A 78 -3.74 4.19 -16.37
CA ALA A 78 -4.80 4.73 -15.52
C ALA A 78 -4.56 6.23 -15.21
N PHE A 79 -5.61 6.89 -14.72
CA PHE A 79 -5.53 8.26 -14.26
C PHE A 79 -4.58 8.38 -13.06
N ILE A 80 -3.66 9.36 -13.11
CA ILE A 80 -2.64 9.56 -12.06
C ILE A 80 -3.29 9.79 -10.69
N SER A 81 -4.33 10.62 -10.64
CA SER A 81 -5.08 10.90 -9.40
C SER A 81 -5.68 9.64 -8.78
N ARG A 82 -6.14 8.70 -9.62
CA ARG A 82 -6.68 7.42 -9.18
C ARG A 82 -5.59 6.51 -8.63
N LEU A 83 -4.44 6.45 -9.30
CA LEU A 83 -3.27 5.71 -8.80
C LEU A 83 -2.74 6.28 -7.48
N ASP A 84 -2.75 7.61 -7.29
CA ASP A 84 -2.32 8.24 -6.05
C ASP A 84 -3.28 7.88 -4.89
N GLU A 85 -4.58 7.81 -5.14
CA GLU A 85 -5.57 7.37 -4.16
C GLU A 85 -5.37 5.90 -3.77
N LEU A 86 -5.22 5.02 -4.76
CA LEU A 86 -5.00 3.60 -4.53
C LEU A 86 -3.70 3.33 -3.77
N GLU A 87 -2.63 4.08 -4.07
CA GLU A 87 -1.37 4.02 -3.34
C GLU A 87 -1.52 4.46 -1.87
N ARG A 88 -2.29 5.53 -1.59
CA ARG A 88 -2.61 5.94 -0.21
C ARG A 88 -3.38 4.86 0.55
N GLN A 89 -4.37 4.25 -0.09
CA GLN A 89 -5.14 3.15 0.50
C GLN A 89 -4.24 1.96 0.81
N ALA A 90 -3.38 1.56 -0.13
CA ALA A 90 -2.41 0.49 0.08
C ALA A 90 -1.47 0.79 1.26
N ASN A 91 -0.84 1.96 1.29
CA ASN A 91 0.14 2.33 2.32
C ASN A 91 -0.47 2.52 3.72
N SER A 92 -1.77 2.81 3.80
CA SER A 92 -2.50 2.89 5.08
C SER A 92 -2.96 1.53 5.60
N GLY A 93 -2.79 0.45 4.83
CA GLY A 93 -3.34 -0.87 5.14
C GLY A 93 -4.86 -0.95 4.94
N GLY A 94 -5.43 -0.01 4.18
CA GLY A 94 -6.84 -0.01 3.82
C GLY A 94 -7.20 -1.05 2.76
N ILE A 95 -8.50 -1.30 2.60
CA ILE A 95 -9.02 -2.14 1.54
C ILE A 95 -8.94 -1.35 0.23
N ILE A 96 -8.30 -1.93 -0.77
CA ILE A 96 -8.17 -1.35 -2.11
C ILE A 96 -9.35 -1.82 -2.94
N THR A 97 -10.09 -0.88 -3.53
CA THR A 97 -11.19 -1.19 -4.45
C THR A 97 -10.84 -0.64 -5.82
N PHE A 98 -10.68 -1.51 -6.81
CA PHE A 98 -10.46 -1.13 -8.20
C PHE A 98 -11.80 -0.80 -8.87
N ALA A 99 -11.81 0.22 -9.72
CA ALA A 99 -12.99 0.59 -10.50
C ALA A 99 -12.84 0.20 -11.98
N ASP A 100 -11.59 0.11 -12.44
CA ASP A 100 -11.22 -0.17 -13.82
C ASP A 100 -9.98 -1.08 -13.86
N PRO A 101 -9.87 -2.05 -14.77
CA PRO A 101 -8.69 -2.93 -14.84
C PRO A 101 -7.36 -2.21 -15.10
N HIS A 102 -7.37 -1.05 -15.77
CA HIS A 102 -6.20 -0.20 -15.90
C HIS A 102 -5.72 0.35 -14.56
N ASP A 103 -6.61 0.53 -13.57
CA ASP A 103 -6.23 0.94 -12.20
C ASP A 103 -5.37 -0.15 -11.55
N ALA A 104 -5.82 -1.40 -11.59
CA ALA A 104 -5.12 -2.55 -11.02
C ALA A 104 -3.77 -2.77 -11.72
N ALA A 105 -3.77 -2.78 -13.05
CA ALA A 105 -2.56 -2.88 -13.85
C ALA A 105 -1.59 -1.70 -13.58
N GLY A 106 -2.13 -0.49 -13.46
CA GLY A 106 -1.37 0.73 -13.18
C GLY A 106 -0.74 0.71 -11.78
N LEU A 107 -1.48 0.29 -10.77
CA LEU A 107 -1.01 0.19 -9.39
C LEU A 107 0.07 -0.90 -9.26
N LEU A 108 -0.11 -2.04 -9.92
CA LEU A 108 0.91 -3.09 -9.98
C LEU A 108 2.21 -2.57 -10.61
N LYS A 109 2.13 -1.93 -11.77
CA LYS A 109 3.28 -1.28 -12.43
C LYS A 109 3.95 -0.25 -11.50
N ARG A 110 3.15 0.53 -10.76
CA ARG A 110 3.65 1.54 -9.83
C ARG A 110 4.40 0.92 -8.66
N PHE A 111 3.85 -0.13 -8.05
CA PHE A 111 4.52 -0.89 -7.00
C PHE A 111 5.89 -1.39 -7.45
N LEU A 112 5.97 -2.07 -8.60
CA LEU A 112 7.22 -2.62 -9.12
C LEU A 112 8.26 -1.54 -9.43
N ARG A 113 7.84 -0.40 -9.99
CA ARG A 113 8.73 0.71 -10.34
C ARG A 113 9.25 1.48 -9.12
N GLN A 114 8.47 1.54 -8.05
CA GLN A 114 8.82 2.27 -6.83
C GLN A 114 9.64 1.45 -5.84
N LEU A 115 9.87 0.15 -6.09
CA LEU A 115 10.78 -0.61 -5.26
C LEU A 115 12.15 0.11 -5.24
N PRO A 116 12.79 0.28 -4.07
CA PRO A 116 14.14 0.88 -3.96
C PRO A 116 15.19 0.16 -4.81
N ASP A 117 14.84 -1.04 -5.22
CA ASP A 117 15.68 -2.16 -5.50
C ASP A 117 14.97 -2.96 -6.61
N HIS A 118 15.61 -3.14 -7.78
CA HIS A 118 14.93 -3.75 -8.92
C HIS A 118 14.52 -5.21 -8.63
N ILE A 119 13.40 -5.67 -9.18
CA ILE A 119 12.90 -7.03 -8.92
C ILE A 119 13.89 -8.16 -9.31
N LEU A 120 14.83 -7.88 -10.21
CA LEU A 120 15.82 -8.84 -10.71
C LEU A 120 17.07 -9.01 -9.80
N GLN A 121 16.98 -8.63 -8.53
CA GLN A 121 18.13 -8.49 -7.61
C GLN A 121 18.80 -9.78 -7.15
N PHE A 122 18.25 -10.94 -7.50
CA PHE A 122 18.68 -12.20 -6.90
C PHE A 122 20.11 -12.65 -7.32
N SER A 123 20.78 -11.93 -8.23
CA SER A 123 22.20 -12.14 -8.51
C SER A 123 22.84 -10.95 -9.25
N PRO A 124 24.10 -10.58 -8.95
CA PRO A 124 24.85 -9.61 -9.76
C PRO A 124 25.04 -10.03 -11.22
N PHE A 125 24.82 -11.31 -11.54
CA PHE A 125 24.89 -11.85 -12.90
C PHE A 125 23.55 -11.84 -13.63
N VAL A 126 22.44 -11.52 -12.95
CA VAL A 126 21.10 -11.61 -13.54
C VAL A 126 20.90 -10.61 -14.68
N PRO A 127 21.20 -9.30 -14.54
CA PRO A 127 21.05 -8.35 -15.65
C PRO A 127 21.84 -8.79 -16.90
N SER A 128 23.11 -9.15 -16.73
CA SER A 128 23.95 -9.64 -17.82
C SER A 128 23.43 -10.96 -18.41
N LYS A 129 22.84 -11.85 -17.62
CA LYS A 129 22.21 -13.07 -18.15
C LYS A 129 20.95 -12.76 -18.95
N PHE A 130 20.10 -11.84 -18.49
CA PHE A 130 18.91 -11.42 -19.23
C PHE A 130 19.28 -10.75 -20.56
N GLU A 131 20.28 -9.87 -20.55
CA GLU A 131 20.79 -9.20 -21.75
C GLU A 131 21.40 -10.20 -22.75
N ASN A 132 22.29 -11.09 -22.29
CA ASN A 132 22.92 -12.10 -23.15
C ASN A 132 21.89 -13.03 -23.83
N VAL A 133 20.82 -13.41 -23.11
CA VAL A 133 19.74 -14.23 -23.69
C VAL A 133 18.93 -13.43 -24.71
N ALA A 134 18.64 -12.16 -24.46
CA ALA A 134 17.92 -11.30 -25.38
C ALA A 134 18.70 -11.08 -26.69
N GLU A 135 20.01 -10.86 -26.61
CA GLU A 135 20.88 -10.73 -27.80
C GLU A 135 20.97 -12.03 -28.61
N SER A 136 20.91 -13.18 -27.93
CA SER A 136 20.94 -14.50 -28.58
C SER A 136 19.70 -14.81 -29.43
N ILE A 137 18.60 -14.07 -29.26
CA ILE A 137 17.33 -14.27 -29.99
C ILE A 137 17.30 -13.51 -31.32
N HIS A 138 18.23 -12.58 -31.57
CA HIS A 138 18.31 -11.80 -32.83
C HIS A 138 18.95 -12.56 -34.02
N ILE A 139 18.97 -13.90 -34.04
CA ILE A 139 19.59 -14.72 -35.11
C ILE A 139 18.55 -15.47 -35.99
N PHE A 140 17.36 -14.90 -36.21
CA PHE A 140 16.54 -15.26 -37.38
C PHE A 140 15.84 -14.02 -37.96
#